data_AF-A0AAW0L913-F1
#
_entry.id   AF-A0AAW0L913-F1
#
_cell.length_a   1.000
_cell.length_b   1.000
_cell.length_c   1.000
_cell.angle_alpha   90.00
_cell.angle_beta   90.00
_cell.angle_gamma   90.00
#
_symmetry.space_group_name_H-M   'P 1'
#
loop_
_entity.id
_entity.type
_entity.pdbx_description
1 polymer ?
#
loop_
_entity_poly.entity_id
_entity_poly.type
_entity_poly.pdbx_seq_one_letter_code
_entity_poly.pdbx_strand_id
1 'polypeptide(L)'
;MLFESPTQHLEVVHAAPGFASYLLFLWLSSTTNPFLKLLQQLRNVAVASDPNYEILKSFFSFRFCERAQALLHGDLHTSSVMVTHESTQVLDMEFAFYGPMGFDIGAFLGNLILAFFAQDVHADQVNDRKTYKEWILRTVEDTWNLFNKKFIALWDEHKDGSGEAYLPAIYNNPELQQLV
;
A
#
# COMPACT_ATOMS: atom_id res chain seq x y z
N MET A 1 -31.78 -45.26 -45.32
CA MET A 1 -31.91 -45.83 -43.97
C MET A 1 -30.52 -45.73 -43.36
N LEU A 2 -30.19 -44.69 -42.57
CA LEU A 2 -30.51 -44.52 -41.14
C LEU A 2 -30.16 -45.82 -40.39
N PHE A 3 -29.14 -45.87 -39.53
CA PHE A 3 -29.09 -45.14 -38.25
C PHE A 3 -27.66 -44.79 -37.79
N GLU A 4 -27.64 -43.79 -36.91
CA GLU A 4 -26.57 -42.93 -36.40
C GLU A 4 -25.54 -43.62 -35.47
N SER A 5 -24.30 -43.14 -35.47
CA SER A 5 -23.29 -43.43 -34.44
C SER A 5 -23.36 -42.40 -33.30
N PRO A 6 -23.16 -42.78 -32.02
CA PRO A 6 -23.34 -41.87 -30.91
C PRO A 6 -22.19 -40.87 -30.78
N THR A 7 -22.55 -39.60 -30.67
CA THR A 7 -21.74 -38.51 -30.13
C THR A 7 -21.16 -38.90 -28.76
N GLN A 8 -19.83 -38.98 -28.66
CA GLN A 8 -19.14 -38.96 -27.37
C GLN A 8 -19.14 -37.53 -26.83
N HIS A 9 -19.80 -37.35 -25.69
CA HIS A 9 -19.77 -36.12 -24.90
C HIS A 9 -18.33 -35.78 -24.49
N LEU A 10 -17.91 -34.55 -24.78
CA LEU A 10 -16.76 -33.91 -24.15
C LEU A 10 -17.08 -33.71 -22.66
N GLU A 11 -16.58 -34.59 -21.80
CA GLU A 11 -16.44 -34.27 -20.38
C GLU A 11 -15.26 -33.31 -20.21
N VAL A 12 -15.58 -32.06 -19.85
CA VAL A 12 -14.65 -31.10 -19.30
C VAL A 12 -14.18 -31.64 -17.96
N VAL A 13 -13.00 -32.27 -17.94
CA VAL A 13 -12.31 -32.59 -16.70
C VAL A 13 -11.91 -31.26 -16.06
N HIS A 14 -12.70 -30.80 -15.10
CA HIS A 14 -12.35 -29.73 -14.18
C HIS A 14 -11.02 -30.09 -13.50
N ALA A 15 -9.92 -29.50 -13.95
CA ALA A 15 -8.67 -29.51 -13.23
C ALA A 15 -8.86 -28.74 -11.91
N ALA A 16 -8.72 -29.46 -10.79
CA ALA A 16 -8.84 -28.90 -9.46
C ALA A 16 -7.89 -27.69 -9.28
N PRO A 17 -8.37 -26.57 -8.69
CA PRO A 17 -7.58 -25.37 -8.47
C PRO A 17 -6.65 -25.59 -7.29
N GLY A 18 -5.53 -26.28 -7.51
CA GLY A 18 -4.66 -26.69 -6.40
C GLY A 18 -3.17 -26.73 -6.69
N PHE A 19 -2.72 -26.77 -7.95
CA PHE A 19 -1.30 -26.98 -8.24
C PHE A 19 -0.53 -25.70 -8.58
N ALA A 20 -1.18 -24.69 -9.18
CA ALA A 20 -0.54 -23.39 -9.45
C ALA A 20 -0.34 -22.54 -8.18
N SER A 21 -1.09 -22.83 -7.10
CA SER A 21 -0.95 -22.16 -5.81
C SER A 21 0.29 -22.61 -5.05
N TYR A 22 0.68 -23.89 -5.16
CA TYR A 22 1.76 -24.47 -4.34
C TYR A 22 3.17 -23.95 -4.68
N LEU A 23 3.47 -23.70 -5.95
CA LEU A 23 4.80 -23.19 -6.35
C LEU A 23 4.97 -21.70 -6.01
N LEU A 24 3.89 -20.92 -6.05
CA LEU A 24 3.86 -19.53 -5.57
C LEU A 24 3.86 -19.47 -4.03
N PHE A 25 3.23 -20.44 -3.37
CA PHE A 25 3.19 -20.63 -1.92
C PHE A 25 4.56 -20.99 -1.34
N LEU A 26 5.42 -21.71 -2.07
CA LEU A 26 6.80 -21.99 -1.65
C LEU A 26 7.74 -20.79 -1.84
N TRP A 27 7.52 -19.95 -2.85
CA TRP A 27 8.32 -18.74 -3.06
C TRP A 27 7.99 -17.62 -2.05
N LEU A 28 6.70 -17.44 -1.72
CA LEU A 28 6.23 -16.42 -0.76
C LEU A 28 6.40 -16.81 0.72
N SER A 29 6.53 -18.10 1.05
CA SER A 29 6.73 -18.57 2.43
C SER A 29 8.17 -18.40 2.93
N SER A 30 9.11 -18.05 2.04
CA SER A 30 10.52 -17.85 2.37
C SER A 30 10.86 -16.45 2.89
N THR A 31 9.92 -15.51 2.97
CA THR A 31 10.25 -14.12 3.33
C THR A 31 9.96 -13.84 4.80
N THR A 32 11.00 -13.42 5.54
CA THR A 32 10.92 -12.82 6.88
C THR A 32 10.25 -11.44 6.89
N ASN A 33 9.81 -10.94 5.72
CA ASN A 33 9.26 -9.61 5.56
C ASN A 33 7.84 -9.52 6.17
N PRO A 34 7.64 -8.72 7.24
CA PRO A 34 6.34 -8.57 7.90
C PRO A 34 5.26 -7.98 6.98
N PHE A 35 5.65 -7.27 5.92
CA PHE A 35 4.74 -6.69 4.94
C PHE A 35 4.04 -7.75 4.08
N LEU A 36 4.76 -8.79 3.65
CA LEU A 36 4.17 -9.88 2.85
C LEU A 36 3.20 -10.73 3.68
N LYS A 37 3.47 -10.89 4.99
CA LYS A 37 2.52 -11.50 5.92
C LYS A 37 1.24 -10.68 6.07
N LEU A 38 1.34 -9.34 6.09
CA LEU A 38 0.18 -8.44 6.16
C LEU A 38 -0.68 -8.55 4.89
N LEU A 39 -0.07 -8.58 3.70
CA LEU A 39 -0.79 -8.76 2.44
C LEU A 39 -1.53 -10.10 2.36
N GLN A 40 -0.96 -11.16 2.95
CA GLN A 40 -1.59 -12.47 3.04
C GLN A 40 -2.78 -12.49 4.02
N GLN A 41 -2.71 -11.73 5.12
CA GLN A 41 -3.83 -11.54 6.05
C GLN A 41 -4.97 -10.74 5.40
N LEU A 42 -4.66 -9.68 4.65
CA LEU A 42 -5.66 -8.86 3.96
C LEU A 42 -6.41 -9.63 2.87
N ARG A 43 -5.76 -10.60 2.20
CA ARG A 43 -6.41 -11.48 1.21
C ARG A 43 -7.58 -12.27 1.80
N ASN A 44 -7.46 -12.73 3.04
CA ASN A 44 -8.49 -13.59 3.67
C ASN A 44 -9.67 -12.78 4.21
N VAL A 45 -9.53 -11.46 4.31
CA VAL A 45 -10.52 -10.54 4.88
C VAL A 45 -11.27 -9.78 3.77
N ALA A 46 -10.82 -9.84 2.52
CA ALA A 46 -11.38 -9.05 1.41
C ALA A 46 -12.69 -9.62 0.82
N VAL A 47 -13.67 -9.96 1.65
CA VAL A 47 -15.04 -10.20 1.20
C VAL A 47 -15.96 -9.29 2.01
N ALA A 48 -16.78 -8.47 1.35
CA ALA A 48 -17.71 -7.55 2.00
C ALA A 48 -18.75 -8.24 2.93
N SER A 49 -18.79 -9.58 2.95
CA SER A 49 -19.59 -10.38 3.86
C SER A 49 -18.82 -10.94 5.06
N ASP A 50 -17.51 -10.69 5.19
CA ASP A 50 -16.72 -11.11 6.35
C ASP A 50 -16.91 -10.11 7.50
N PRO A 51 -17.45 -10.53 8.66
CA PRO A 51 -17.61 -9.66 9.82
C PRO A 51 -16.28 -9.02 10.29
N ASN A 52 -15.15 -9.70 10.08
CA ASN A 52 -13.84 -9.18 10.47
C ASN A 52 -13.42 -7.98 9.62
N TYR A 53 -13.82 -7.97 8.34
CA TYR A 53 -13.57 -6.85 7.45
C TYR A 53 -14.29 -5.59 7.91
N GLU A 54 -15.58 -5.69 8.21
CA GLU A 54 -16.37 -4.55 8.66
C GLU A 54 -15.89 -4.00 10.01
N ILE A 55 -15.45 -4.88 10.92
CA ILE A 55 -14.82 -4.47 12.19
C ILE A 55 -13.52 -3.69 11.93
N LEU A 56 -12.63 -4.22 11.09
CA LEU A 56 -11.36 -3.58 10.77
C LEU A 56 -11.57 -2.24 10.06
N LYS A 57 -12.47 -2.20 9.08
CA LYS A 57 -12.86 -0.98 8.37
C LYS A 57 -13.36 0.08 9.35
N SER A 58 -14.29 -0.28 10.23
CA SER A 58 -14.82 0.63 11.25
C SER A 58 -13.72 1.15 12.19
N PHE A 59 -12.82 0.27 12.63
CA PHE A 59 -11.68 0.64 13.46
C PHE A 59 -10.75 1.65 12.77
N PHE A 60 -10.38 1.43 11.51
CA PHE A 60 -9.54 2.37 10.77
C PHE A 60 -10.26 3.68 10.47
N SER A 61 -11.56 3.66 10.15
CA SER A 61 -12.37 4.87 9.99
C SER A 61 -12.41 5.70 11.27
N PHE A 62 -12.62 5.06 12.42
CA PHE A 62 -12.58 5.75 13.71
C PHE A 62 -11.22 6.40 13.97
N ARG A 63 -10.13 5.68 13.70
CA ARG A 63 -8.76 6.22 13.83
C ARG A 63 -8.49 7.38 12.88
N PHE A 64 -9.04 7.35 11.68
CA PHE A 64 -8.92 8.42 10.70
C PHE A 64 -9.58 9.71 11.19
N CYS A 65 -10.79 9.62 11.76
CA CYS A 65 -11.52 10.79 12.26
C CYS A 65 -10.92 11.38 13.55
N GLU A 66 -10.42 10.54 14.46
CA GLU A 66 -10.09 10.98 15.82
C GLU A 66 -8.59 11.22 16.07
N ARG A 67 -7.69 10.65 15.26
CA ARG A 67 -6.25 10.61 15.57
C ARG A 67 -5.45 11.61 14.75
N ALA A 68 -5.32 12.83 15.25
CA ALA A 68 -4.43 13.85 14.72
C ALA A 68 -2.94 13.57 15.07
N GLN A 69 -2.22 12.83 14.23
CA GLN A 69 -0.79 12.52 14.46
C GLN A 69 0.16 13.41 13.67
N ALA A 70 -0.18 13.76 12.42
CA ALA A 70 0.62 14.60 11.55
C ALA A 70 -0.28 15.34 10.57
N LEU A 71 0.24 16.43 10.00
CA LEU A 71 -0.35 17.05 8.82
C LEU A 71 -0.11 16.11 7.63
N LEU A 72 -1.20 15.53 7.13
CA LEU A 72 -1.19 14.61 6.01
C LEU A 72 -1.40 15.36 4.70
N HIS A 73 -0.99 14.73 3.61
CA HIS A 73 -1.44 15.07 2.27
C HIS A 73 -2.93 14.74 2.08
N GLY A 74 -3.38 13.59 2.60
CA GLY A 74 -4.79 13.19 2.58
C GLY A 74 -5.29 12.54 1.29
N ASP A 75 -4.46 12.48 0.23
CA ASP A 75 -4.75 11.74 -1.00
C ASP A 75 -3.47 11.38 -1.78
N LEU A 76 -2.50 10.78 -1.08
CA LEU A 76 -1.18 10.48 -1.64
C LEU A 76 -1.18 9.21 -2.51
N HIS A 77 -1.95 9.19 -3.58
CA HIS A 77 -1.92 8.14 -4.60
C HIS A 77 -0.88 8.42 -5.70
N THR A 78 -0.57 7.44 -6.55
CA THR A 78 0.48 7.58 -7.58
C THR A 78 0.21 8.69 -8.60
N SER A 79 -1.05 9.08 -8.84
CA SER A 79 -1.38 10.23 -9.69
C SER A 79 -1.04 11.58 -9.08
N SER A 80 -0.84 11.65 -7.75
CA SER A 80 -0.40 12.86 -7.02
C SER A 80 1.12 13.03 -7.05
N VAL A 81 1.84 12.11 -7.72
CA VAL A 81 3.30 12.12 -7.81
C VAL A 81 3.72 12.25 -9.27
N MET A 82 4.35 13.36 -9.61
CA MET A 82 4.98 13.56 -10.91
C MET A 82 6.45 13.17 -10.86
N VAL A 83 6.89 12.40 -11.84
CA VAL A 83 8.26 11.87 -11.89
C VAL A 83 8.93 12.13 -13.23
N THR A 84 10.23 12.39 -13.15
CA THR A 84 11.19 12.26 -14.24
C THR A 84 12.27 11.28 -13.78
N HIS A 85 13.30 11.02 -14.59
CA HIS A 85 14.41 10.18 -14.16
C HIS A 85 15.20 10.76 -12.97
N GLU A 86 15.14 12.08 -12.75
CA GLU A 86 16.00 12.81 -11.81
C GLU A 86 15.22 13.59 -10.74
N SER A 87 13.90 13.69 -10.87
CA SER A 87 13.05 14.48 -9.98
C SER A 87 11.73 13.78 -9.68
N THR A 88 11.31 13.88 -8.42
CA THR A 88 10.02 13.40 -7.91
C THR A 88 9.34 14.55 -7.18
N GLN A 89 8.12 14.90 -7.59
CA GLN A 89 7.37 16.02 -7.03
C GLN A 89 5.99 15.53 -6.60
N VAL A 90 5.61 15.84 -5.36
CA VAL A 90 4.28 15.55 -4.82
C VAL A 90 3.43 16.80 -4.98
N LEU A 91 2.21 16.64 -5.50
CA LEU A 91 1.28 17.71 -5.83
C LEU A 91 -0.11 17.41 -5.24
N ASP A 92 -1.00 18.40 -5.28
CA ASP A 92 -2.42 18.22 -4.99
C ASP A 92 -2.77 17.95 -3.51
N MET A 93 -2.24 18.81 -2.62
CA MET A 93 -2.52 18.76 -1.17
C MET A 93 -3.90 19.33 -0.79
N GLU A 94 -4.91 19.21 -1.66
CA GLU A 94 -6.24 19.80 -1.40
C GLU A 94 -7.01 19.09 -0.28
N PHE A 95 -6.67 17.83 0.00
CA PHE A 95 -7.22 17.04 1.11
C PHE A 95 -6.36 17.09 2.38
N ALA A 96 -5.43 18.04 2.50
CA ALA A 96 -4.52 18.08 3.64
C ALA A 96 -5.25 18.35 4.97
N PHE A 97 -5.02 17.48 5.96
CA PHE A 97 -5.59 17.60 7.30
C PHE A 97 -4.72 16.90 8.35
N TYR A 98 -4.98 17.16 9.63
CA TYR A 98 -4.29 16.46 10.72
C TYR A 98 -4.90 15.08 10.96
N GLY A 99 -4.13 14.03 10.69
CA GLY A 99 -4.62 12.65 10.75
C GLY A 99 -3.54 11.62 11.08
N PRO A 100 -3.85 10.33 10.95
CA PRO A 100 -2.90 9.25 11.22
C PRO A 100 -1.88 9.11 10.09
N MET A 101 -0.58 9.25 10.40
CA MET A 101 0.53 9.18 9.44
C MET A 101 0.49 7.97 8.49
N GLY A 102 -0.02 6.83 8.97
CA GLY A 102 -0.14 5.61 8.17
C GLY A 102 -1.08 5.72 6.98
N PHE A 103 -1.95 6.74 6.93
CA PHE A 103 -2.90 6.94 5.83
C PHE A 103 -2.18 7.27 4.51
N ASP A 104 -1.31 8.29 4.49
CA ASP A 104 -0.56 8.67 3.27
C ASP A 104 0.38 7.54 2.80
N ILE A 105 1.09 6.91 3.74
CA ILE A 105 2.01 5.80 3.44
C ILE A 105 1.22 4.62 2.86
N GLY A 106 0.08 4.30 3.47
CA GLY A 106 -0.80 3.23 3.01
C GLY A 106 -1.40 3.51 1.64
N ALA A 107 -1.85 4.74 1.38
CA ALA A 107 -2.38 5.16 0.08
C ALA A 107 -1.32 5.01 -1.03
N PHE A 108 -0.10 5.48 -0.78
CA PHE A 108 0.98 5.40 -1.76
C PHE A 108 1.40 3.96 -2.05
N LEU A 109 1.71 3.17 -1.01
CA LEU A 109 2.10 1.76 -1.16
C LEU A 109 0.97 0.91 -1.75
N GLY A 110 -0.28 1.19 -1.36
CA GLY A 110 -1.46 0.53 -1.91
C GLY A 110 -1.59 0.74 -3.42
N ASN A 111 -1.37 1.96 -3.90
CA ASN A 111 -1.39 2.26 -5.33
C ASN A 111 -0.25 1.57 -6.10
N LEU A 112 0.95 1.45 -5.51
CA LEU A 112 2.02 0.64 -6.12
C LEU A 112 1.64 -0.84 -6.21
N ILE A 113 0.97 -1.39 -5.19
CA ILE A 113 0.48 -2.78 -5.23
C ILE A 113 -0.63 -2.95 -6.28
N LEU A 114 -1.53 -1.97 -6.41
CA LEU A 114 -2.52 -1.97 -7.50
C LEU A 114 -1.84 -1.94 -8.87
N ALA A 115 -0.79 -1.11 -9.03
CA ALA A 115 -0.01 -1.06 -10.25
C ALA A 115 0.66 -2.41 -10.56
N PHE A 116 1.15 -3.15 -9.55
CA PHE A 116 1.68 -4.50 -9.71
C PHE A 116 0.65 -5.48 -10.29
N PHE A 117 -0.57 -5.48 -9.75
CA PHE A 117 -1.64 -6.36 -10.25
C PHE A 117 -2.13 -5.97 -11.65
N ALA A 118 -2.14 -4.67 -11.97
CA ALA A 118 -2.53 -4.19 -13.30
C ALA A 118 -1.56 -4.63 -14.41
N GLN A 119 -0.29 -4.95 -14.09
CA GLN A 119 0.72 -5.28 -15.10
C GLN A 119 0.37 -6.48 -15.98
N ASP A 120 -0.38 -7.45 -15.46
CA ASP A 120 -0.72 -8.66 -16.22
C ASP A 120 -1.59 -8.35 -17.44
N VAL A 121 -2.42 -7.30 -17.36
CA VAL A 121 -3.27 -6.83 -18.47
C VAL A 121 -2.49 -5.96 -19.47
N HIS A 122 -1.37 -5.38 -19.04
CA HIS A 122 -0.46 -4.56 -19.87
C HIS A 122 0.69 -5.37 -20.50
N ALA A 123 0.69 -6.69 -20.31
CA ALA A 123 1.64 -7.60 -20.94
C ALA A 123 1.26 -7.86 -22.40
N ASP A 124 2.26 -7.91 -23.28
CA ASP A 124 2.10 -8.22 -24.70
C ASP A 124 3.18 -9.21 -25.17
N GLN A 125 3.22 -9.48 -26.49
CA GLN A 125 4.19 -10.42 -27.06
C GLN A 125 5.64 -9.93 -26.98
N VAL A 126 5.86 -8.63 -26.78
CA VAL A 126 7.19 -7.99 -26.74
C VAL A 126 7.67 -7.84 -25.30
N ASN A 127 6.76 -7.60 -24.35
CA ASN A 127 7.09 -7.39 -22.94
C ASN A 127 6.10 -8.09 -22.02
N ASP A 128 6.57 -9.13 -21.33
CA ASP A 128 5.77 -9.93 -20.38
C ASP A 128 5.57 -9.25 -19.01
N ARG A 129 6.12 -8.05 -18.83
CA ARG A 129 6.06 -7.20 -17.63
C ARG A 129 6.63 -7.83 -16.36
N LYS A 130 7.25 -9.02 -16.40
CA LYS A 130 7.76 -9.68 -15.18
C LYS A 130 8.84 -8.87 -14.47
N THR A 131 9.83 -8.39 -15.22
CA THR A 131 10.89 -7.54 -14.68
C THR A 131 10.33 -6.25 -14.06
N TYR A 132 9.30 -5.68 -14.69
CA TYR A 132 8.65 -4.48 -14.18
C TYR A 132 7.83 -4.75 -12.91
N LYS A 133 7.14 -5.89 -12.83
CA LYS A 133 6.47 -6.34 -11.60
C LYS A 133 7.45 -6.53 -10.44
N GLU A 134 8.59 -7.15 -10.69
CA GLU A 134 9.66 -7.27 -9.69
C GLU A 134 10.24 -5.91 -9.29
N TRP A 135 10.35 -4.97 -10.22
CA TRP A 135 10.76 -3.61 -9.92
C TRP A 135 9.74 -2.92 -9.02
N ILE A 136 8.43 -3.04 -9.28
CA ILE A 136 7.39 -2.47 -8.42
C ILE A 136 7.48 -3.03 -6.98
N LEU A 137 7.65 -4.34 -6.83
CA LEU A 137 7.78 -4.97 -5.50
C LEU A 137 9.02 -4.46 -4.75
N ARG A 138 10.15 -4.33 -5.45
CA ARG A 138 11.37 -3.73 -4.89
C ARG A 138 11.13 -2.28 -4.48
N THR A 139 10.47 -1.48 -5.32
CA THR A 139 10.13 -0.08 -5.00
C THR A 139 9.25 0.02 -3.76
N VAL A 140 8.28 -0.88 -3.57
CA VAL A 140 7.43 -0.94 -2.36
C VAL A 140 8.27 -1.22 -1.12
N GLU A 141 9.15 -2.23 -1.18
CA GLU A 141 10.04 -2.61 -0.09
C GLU A 141 11.04 -1.49 0.26
N ASP A 142 11.70 -0.94 -0.76
CA ASP A 142 12.68 0.15 -0.61
C ASP A 142 12.02 1.40 -0.04
N THR A 143 10.82 1.76 -0.49
CA THR A 143 10.06 2.90 0.03
C THR A 143 9.80 2.76 1.53
N TRP A 144 9.32 1.61 1.97
CA TRP A 144 9.06 1.35 3.39
C TRP A 144 10.35 1.38 4.22
N ASN A 145 11.40 0.69 3.75
CA ASN A 145 12.67 0.60 4.47
C ASN A 145 13.35 1.97 4.58
N LEU A 146 13.36 2.76 3.50
CA LEU A 146 13.90 4.11 3.48
C LEU A 146 13.06 5.07 4.33
N PHE A 147 11.73 4.98 4.28
CA PHE A 147 10.85 5.75 5.15
C PHE A 147 11.17 5.46 6.62
N ASN A 148 11.16 4.19 7.03
CA ASN A 148 11.43 3.80 8.41
C ASN A 148 12.80 4.29 8.88
N LYS A 149 13.84 4.11 8.04
CA LYS A 149 15.20 4.56 8.35
C LYS A 149 15.28 6.08 8.52
N LYS A 150 14.73 6.84 7.56
CA LYS A 150 14.78 8.31 7.60
C LYS A 150 13.93 8.88 8.71
N PHE A 151 12.76 8.30 8.97
CA PHE A 151 11.87 8.73 10.03
C PHE A 151 12.52 8.54 11.41
N ILE A 152 13.15 7.38 11.66
CA ILE A 152 13.89 7.15 12.91
C ILE A 152 15.09 8.08 13.02
N ALA A 153 15.84 8.30 11.92
CA ALA A 153 16.98 9.22 11.95
C ALA A 153 16.55 10.65 12.31
N LEU A 154 15.45 11.15 11.72
CA LEU A 154 14.88 12.46 12.06
C LEU A 154 14.37 12.49 13.50
N TRP A 155 13.75 11.40 13.97
CA TRP A 155 13.36 11.29 15.37
C TRP A 155 14.58 11.44 16.28
N ASP A 156 15.64 10.67 16.04
CA ASP A 156 16.85 10.67 16.88
C ASP A 156 17.56 12.02 16.87
N GLU A 157 17.58 12.70 15.72
CA GLU A 157 18.15 14.04 15.55
C GLU A 157 17.36 15.11 16.32
N HIS A 158 16.03 15.05 16.30
CA HIS A 158 15.17 16.11 16.83
C HIS A 158 14.50 15.76 18.18
N LYS A 159 14.79 14.59 18.78
CA LYS A 159 14.12 14.08 19.99
C LYS A 159 14.21 15.01 21.22
N ASP A 160 15.26 15.82 21.31
CA ASP A 160 15.50 16.73 22.44
C ASP A 160 15.04 18.18 22.14
N GLY A 161 14.50 18.42 20.94
CA GLY A 161 14.01 19.74 20.50
C GLY A 161 12.56 20.02 20.92
N SER A 162 12.16 21.30 20.87
CA SER A 162 10.79 21.75 21.19
C SER A 162 9.72 21.40 20.15
N GLY A 163 10.08 20.61 19.13
CA GLY A 163 9.28 20.35 17.94
C GLY A 163 9.30 21.51 16.93
N GLU A 164 9.12 21.20 15.65
CA GLU A 164 9.10 22.17 14.54
C GLU A 164 7.69 22.42 13.99
N ALA A 165 6.65 21.97 14.71
CA ALA A 165 5.26 22.11 14.26
C ALA A 165 4.84 23.56 14.01
N TYR A 166 5.55 24.52 14.62
CA TYR A 166 5.36 25.95 14.43
C TYR A 166 6.71 26.65 14.29
N LEU A 167 6.74 27.76 13.53
CA LEU A 167 7.93 28.60 13.42
C LEU A 167 8.42 29.00 14.83
N PRO A 168 9.74 29.02 15.10
CA PRO A 168 10.27 29.47 16.38
C PRO A 168 9.77 30.85 16.79
N ALA A 169 9.51 31.74 15.81
CA ALA A 169 8.94 33.06 16.04
C ALA A 169 7.52 33.05 16.64
N ILE A 170 6.76 31.96 16.46
CA ILE A 170 5.40 31.79 17.00
C ILE A 170 5.46 31.26 18.44
N TYR A 171 6.35 30.32 18.79
CA TYR A 171 6.37 29.70 20.12
C TYR A 171 7.43 30.28 21.10
N ASN A 172 8.50 30.90 20.59
CA ASN A 172 9.47 31.62 21.43
C ASN A 172 9.05 33.07 21.72
N ASN A 173 7.77 33.42 21.49
CA ASN A 173 7.22 34.65 22.02
C ASN A 173 6.99 34.49 23.54
N PRO A 174 7.68 35.25 24.40
CA PRO A 174 7.51 35.17 25.84
C PRO A 174 6.07 35.43 26.30
N GLU A 175 5.28 36.18 25.52
CA GLU A 175 3.89 36.49 25.81
C GLU A 175 2.96 35.27 25.66
N LEU A 176 3.25 34.38 24.70
CA LEU A 176 2.45 33.16 24.48
C LEU A 176 2.77 32.07 25.50
N GLN A 177 4.01 32.02 25.99
CA GLN A 177 4.41 31.09 27.06
C GLN A 177 3.76 31.40 28.42
N GLN A 178 3.20 32.61 28.60
CA GLN A 178 2.49 33.01 29.82
C GLN A 178 0.98 32.72 29.78
N LEU A 179 0.44 32.30 28.63
CA LEU A 179 -0.99 32.00 28.45
C LEU A 179 -1.35 30.55 28.77
N VAL A 180 -0.38 29.72 29.15
CA VAL A 180 -0.53 28.30 29.52
C VAL A 180 -0.20 28.11 30.99
#